data_AF-A0A9P1BWX6-F1
#
_entry.id   AF-A0A9P1BWX6-F1
#
_cell.length_a   1.000
_cell.length_b   1.000
_cell.length_c   1.000
_cell.angle_alpha   90.00
_cell.angle_beta   90.00
_cell.angle_gamma   90.00
#
_symmetry.space_group_name_H-M   'P 1'
#
loop_
_entity.id
_entity.type
_entity.pdbx_description
1 polymer ?
#
loop_
_entity_poly.entity_id
_entity_poly.type
_entity_poly.pdbx_seq_one_letter_code
_entity_poly.pdbx_strand_id
1 'polypeptide(L)'
;MFPDIAQYISKVQTENQGGQVYVLALMDCCVWPSNSAYLTACTQAFTALLATSPKHAGHLQMPLPQAQTHQSAVLKHRRTLEDSMVTNGLDIMRPVSLMFDKSNLSAGDKREPWHPCLLVTATAQDNNAWLDSSAAQNRSIGPCPLIRVADMLGFDPDSRPGASQRKGVPAHSEVITAYLRGMPFQENDQVVLVDILPNRQAEFARAAVSRMLDNTARRPDIRYCAFFRSDQKDVVQALESMVYKEWDSSGAAPARTRPVDALPDPTLSLLTWSNGRATFPESIFQKFPEGSAAFSQIQELKKALVAEFPDSASAGPGQSTQPGSSVGRARASGRPDFSIDGGQRPLDFTLTVEKEHVPVSSFTVQRKAYCAGTRAKPAIVVAADLSVWLGNETNEEISLTACELCGFNLGSFEEKVVAGLGETELSGICFRFASDLVLVSSERQLTSLAEFAHKCCTVQGIANFELANHEIQQKMYPPASESEEAVPVPYRFSLAPARNGKCNVFRPNALSNAEAARHATIGAAFVGHFDKIPKNDVATVVWEVTGQALFLAVREASKPLKQLASITVSCRTFASELQTNIPRAYKLQA
;
A
#
# COMPACT_ATOMS: atom_id res chain seq x y z
N MET A 1 -0.08 -4.46 -9.08
CA MET A 1 -1.42 -5.06 -8.90
C MET A 1 -1.94 -5.56 -10.24
N PHE A 2 -2.42 -4.72 -11.16
CA PHE A 2 -2.96 -5.24 -12.43
C PHE A 2 -1.95 -5.78 -13.47
N PRO A 3 -0.69 -5.34 -13.54
CA PRO A 3 0.33 -5.99 -14.37
C PRO A 3 0.48 -7.49 -14.06
N ASP A 4 0.21 -7.87 -12.81
CA ASP A 4 0.36 -9.24 -12.32
C ASP A 4 -0.73 -10.17 -12.89
N ILE A 5 -1.96 -9.66 -13.16
CA ILE A 5 -3.03 -10.46 -13.81
C ILE A 5 -2.66 -10.79 -15.25
N ALA A 6 -2.23 -9.80 -16.03
CA ALA A 6 -1.90 -10.01 -17.44
C ALA A 6 -0.72 -10.99 -17.59
N GLN A 7 0.29 -10.86 -16.73
CA GLN A 7 1.41 -11.80 -16.66
C GLN A 7 0.95 -13.20 -16.24
N TYR A 8 0.07 -13.32 -15.25
CA TYR A 8 -0.49 -14.59 -14.83
C TYR A 8 -1.27 -15.27 -15.96
N ILE A 9 -2.14 -14.55 -16.66
CA ILE A 9 -2.91 -15.09 -17.79
C ILE A 9 -1.98 -15.51 -18.92
N SER A 10 -0.96 -14.70 -19.25
CA SER A 10 0.04 -15.07 -20.25
C SER A 10 0.82 -16.33 -19.86
N LYS A 11 1.14 -16.50 -18.57
CA LYS A 11 1.74 -17.72 -18.05
C LYS A 11 0.80 -18.93 -18.21
N VAL A 12 -0.47 -18.81 -17.84
CA VAL A 12 -1.48 -19.87 -18.02
C VAL A 12 -1.61 -20.26 -19.51
N GLN A 13 -1.64 -19.28 -20.40
CA GLN A 13 -1.67 -19.49 -21.85
C GLN A 13 -0.43 -20.23 -22.36
N THR A 14 0.75 -19.93 -21.81
CA THR A 14 2.00 -20.60 -22.19
C THR A 14 2.09 -22.02 -21.64
N GLU A 15 1.56 -22.27 -20.44
CA GLU A 15 1.50 -23.60 -19.83
C GLU A 15 0.46 -24.52 -20.50
N ASN A 16 -0.60 -23.95 -21.08
CA ASN A 16 -1.67 -24.72 -21.70
C ASN A 16 -1.30 -25.24 -23.10
N GLN A 17 -0.53 -26.33 -23.16
CA GLN A 17 -0.14 -26.96 -24.42
C GLN A 17 -1.34 -27.64 -25.11
N GLY A 18 -1.95 -26.93 -26.06
CA GLY A 18 -2.96 -27.49 -26.97
C GLY A 18 -4.42 -27.17 -26.62
N GLY A 19 -4.67 -26.49 -25.50
CA GLY A 19 -5.99 -25.98 -25.13
C GLY A 19 -6.15 -24.47 -25.35
N GLN A 20 -7.39 -24.00 -25.32
CA GLN A 20 -7.71 -22.57 -25.29
C GLN A 20 -7.86 -22.09 -23.85
N VAL A 21 -7.45 -20.85 -23.59
CA VAL A 21 -7.68 -20.17 -22.31
C VAL A 21 -8.82 -19.18 -22.47
N TYR A 22 -9.89 -19.40 -21.70
CA TYR A 22 -11.01 -18.48 -21.57
C TYR A 22 -10.89 -17.72 -20.26
N VAL A 23 -11.29 -16.45 -20.26
CA VAL A 23 -11.24 -15.62 -19.05
C VAL A 23 -12.63 -15.09 -18.76
N LEU A 24 -13.08 -15.25 -17.51
CA LEU A 24 -14.27 -14.62 -17.00
C LEU A 24 -13.88 -13.65 -15.89
N ALA A 25 -13.94 -12.35 -16.19
CA ALA A 25 -13.74 -11.28 -15.23
C ALA A 25 -15.01 -11.08 -14.40
N LEU A 26 -14.89 -11.06 -13.08
CA LEU A 26 -15.99 -10.94 -12.14
C LEU A 26 -15.86 -9.59 -11.43
N MET A 27 -16.92 -8.79 -11.47
CA MET A 27 -16.96 -7.49 -10.82
C MET A 27 -18.30 -7.30 -10.14
N ASP A 28 -18.29 -7.33 -8.80
CA ASP A 28 -19.50 -7.14 -7.99
C ASP A 28 -19.58 -5.70 -7.47
N CYS A 29 -20.39 -4.88 -8.16
CA CYS A 29 -20.66 -3.50 -7.77
C CYS A 29 -21.99 -3.34 -7.02
N CYS A 30 -22.53 -4.40 -6.42
CA CYS A 30 -23.78 -4.33 -5.64
C CYS A 30 -23.70 -3.29 -4.53
N VAL A 31 -22.53 -3.19 -3.89
CA VAL A 31 -22.16 -2.17 -2.92
C VAL A 31 -21.14 -1.27 -3.59
N TRP A 32 -21.48 0.01 -3.75
CA TRP A 32 -20.53 0.96 -4.30
C TRP A 32 -19.40 1.23 -3.28
N PRO A 33 -18.13 1.01 -3.64
CA PRO A 33 -17.02 1.34 -2.75
C PRO A 33 -17.00 2.84 -2.43
N SER A 34 -16.70 3.22 -1.18
CA SER A 34 -16.54 4.62 -0.78
C SER A 34 -15.33 5.28 -1.43
N ASN A 35 -14.30 4.50 -1.75
CA ASN A 35 -13.12 4.95 -2.46
C ASN A 35 -13.35 4.88 -3.98
N SER A 36 -13.63 6.04 -4.59
CA SER A 36 -13.85 6.15 -6.03
C SER A 36 -12.61 5.83 -6.85
N ALA A 37 -11.42 6.21 -6.39
CA ALA A 37 -10.16 5.93 -7.09
C ALA A 37 -9.91 4.42 -7.19
N TYR A 38 -10.23 3.67 -6.14
CA TYR A 38 -10.17 2.21 -6.15
C TYR A 38 -11.10 1.61 -7.21
N LEU A 39 -12.35 2.06 -7.26
CA LEU A 39 -13.30 1.58 -8.27
C LEU A 39 -12.85 1.94 -9.69
N THR A 40 -12.36 3.15 -9.92
CA THR A 40 -11.81 3.56 -11.22
C THR A 40 -10.67 2.64 -11.64
N ALA A 41 -9.75 2.31 -10.72
CA ALA A 41 -8.66 1.39 -11.00
C ALA A 41 -9.17 -0.03 -11.34
N CYS A 42 -10.16 -0.55 -10.60
CA CYS A 42 -10.82 -1.82 -10.91
C CYS A 42 -11.50 -1.79 -12.29
N THR A 43 -12.21 -0.71 -12.64
CA THR A 43 -12.85 -0.53 -13.95
C THR A 43 -11.82 -0.47 -15.09
N GLN A 44 -10.70 0.22 -14.89
CA GLN A 44 -9.59 0.25 -15.86
C GLN A 44 -8.96 -1.13 -16.06
N ALA A 45 -8.77 -1.89 -14.98
CA ALA A 45 -8.27 -3.25 -15.07
C ALA A 45 -9.25 -4.20 -15.78
N PHE A 46 -10.54 -4.08 -15.47
CA PHE A 46 -11.61 -4.84 -16.09
C PHE A 46 -11.66 -4.57 -17.60
N THR A 47 -11.65 -3.30 -18.00
CA THR A 47 -11.66 -2.91 -19.42
C THR A 47 -10.41 -3.38 -20.16
N ALA A 48 -9.22 -3.16 -19.59
CA ALA A 48 -7.96 -3.62 -20.17
C ALA A 48 -7.94 -5.14 -20.36
N LEU A 49 -8.39 -5.90 -19.36
CA LEU A 49 -8.45 -7.36 -19.42
C LEU A 49 -9.39 -7.86 -20.52
N LEU A 50 -10.57 -7.28 -20.66
CA LEU A 50 -11.53 -7.71 -21.69
C LEU A 50 -11.06 -7.36 -23.10
N ALA A 51 -10.28 -6.29 -23.27
CA ALA A 51 -9.75 -5.88 -24.56
C ALA A 51 -8.68 -6.83 -25.12
N THR A 52 -8.02 -7.66 -24.29
CA THR A 52 -6.87 -8.45 -24.73
C THR A 52 -7.22 -9.66 -25.61
N SER A 53 -8.46 -10.16 -25.60
CA SER A 53 -8.82 -11.38 -26.33
C SER A 53 -10.33 -11.54 -26.55
N PRO A 54 -10.78 -12.12 -27.68
CA PRO A 54 -12.18 -12.51 -27.90
C PRO A 54 -12.69 -13.61 -26.96
N LYS A 55 -11.81 -14.26 -26.21
CA LYS A 55 -12.16 -15.32 -25.24
C LYS A 55 -12.35 -14.79 -23.83
N HIS A 56 -12.29 -13.47 -23.66
CA HIS A 56 -12.46 -12.80 -22.38
C HIS A 56 -13.86 -12.19 -22.32
N ALA A 57 -14.59 -12.44 -21.24
CA ALA A 57 -15.86 -11.79 -20.96
C ALA A 57 -15.92 -11.37 -19.50
N GLY A 58 -16.83 -10.45 -19.21
CA GLY A 58 -17.05 -9.89 -17.90
C GLY A 58 -18.47 -10.16 -17.39
N HIS A 59 -18.59 -10.55 -16.13
CA HIS A 59 -19.84 -10.50 -15.38
C HIS A 59 -19.79 -9.31 -14.43
N LEU A 60 -20.63 -8.31 -14.68
CA LEU A 60 -20.73 -7.10 -13.88
C LEU A 60 -22.08 -7.06 -13.15
N GLN A 61 -22.06 -7.14 -11.82
CA GLN A 61 -23.28 -6.99 -11.02
C GLN A 61 -23.52 -5.51 -10.73
N MET A 62 -24.68 -4.99 -11.14
CA MET A 62 -24.93 -3.56 -11.10
C MET A 62 -25.25 -3.06 -9.69
N PRO A 63 -24.97 -1.78 -9.38
CA PRO A 63 -25.39 -1.14 -8.14
C PRO A 63 -26.89 -1.28 -7.89
N LEU A 64 -27.25 -1.59 -6.64
CA LEU A 64 -28.64 -1.68 -6.16
C LEU A 64 -28.95 -0.59 -5.14
N PRO A 65 -30.23 -0.18 -5.03
CA PRO A 65 -30.68 0.62 -3.90
C PRO A 65 -30.48 -0.15 -2.60
N GLN A 66 -29.91 0.55 -1.61
CA GLN A 66 -29.71 0.04 -0.26
C GLN A 66 -30.35 1.02 0.72
N ALA A 67 -30.55 0.60 1.97
CA ALA A 67 -31.11 1.47 3.01
C ALA A 67 -30.35 2.80 3.17
N GLN A 68 -29.04 2.80 2.84
CA GLN A 68 -28.16 3.97 2.94
C GLN A 68 -27.86 4.64 1.58
N THR A 69 -28.40 4.13 0.47
CA THR A 69 -28.08 4.64 -0.88
C THR A 69 -29.34 5.09 -1.60
N HIS A 70 -29.48 6.40 -1.78
CA HIS A 70 -30.60 6.99 -2.51
C HIS A 70 -30.62 6.57 -3.99
N GLN A 71 -31.82 6.47 -4.58
CA GLN A 71 -32.02 6.07 -5.96
C GLN A 71 -31.23 6.93 -6.97
N SER A 72 -31.10 8.23 -6.72
CA SER A 72 -30.31 9.14 -7.55
C SER A 72 -28.81 8.79 -7.54
N ALA A 73 -28.28 8.39 -6.38
CA ALA A 73 -26.89 7.92 -6.27
C ALA A 73 -26.69 6.59 -7.00
N VAL A 74 -27.64 5.64 -6.88
CA VAL A 74 -27.60 4.38 -7.63
C VAL A 74 -27.57 4.64 -9.14
N LEU A 75 -28.42 5.54 -9.64
CA LEU A 75 -28.43 5.91 -11.06
C LEU A 75 -27.11 6.54 -11.51
N LYS A 76 -26.53 7.45 -10.70
CA LYS A 76 -25.22 8.04 -10.98
C LYS A 76 -24.13 6.98 -11.05
N HIS A 77 -24.11 6.05 -10.10
CA HIS A 77 -23.15 4.94 -10.03
C HIS A 77 -23.25 4.02 -11.24
N ARG A 78 -24.46 3.65 -11.64
CA ARG A 78 -24.71 2.84 -12.85
C ARG A 78 -24.18 3.54 -14.11
N ARG A 79 -24.56 4.80 -14.33
CA ARG A 79 -24.07 5.57 -15.47
C ARG A 79 -22.56 5.70 -15.48
N THR A 80 -21.95 5.95 -14.32
CA THR A 80 -20.48 6.03 -14.22
C THR A 80 -19.81 4.74 -14.70
N LEU A 81 -20.35 3.57 -14.36
CA LEU A 81 -19.85 2.29 -14.86
C LEU A 81 -20.13 2.13 -16.35
N GLU A 82 -21.39 2.27 -16.77
CA GLU A 82 -21.84 2.07 -18.16
C GLU A 82 -21.09 2.98 -19.14
N ASP A 83 -21.06 4.29 -18.86
CA ASP A 83 -20.37 5.30 -19.67
C ASP A 83 -18.88 4.98 -19.75
N SER A 84 -18.26 4.55 -18.65
CA SER A 84 -16.85 4.13 -18.65
C SER A 84 -16.63 2.89 -19.53
N MET A 85 -17.49 1.87 -19.46
CA MET A 85 -17.35 0.67 -20.29
C MET A 85 -17.52 0.99 -21.78
N VAL A 86 -18.54 1.78 -22.13
CA VAL A 86 -18.80 2.22 -23.52
C VAL A 86 -17.64 3.07 -24.05
N THR A 87 -17.13 4.02 -23.25
CA THR A 87 -15.99 4.86 -23.63
C THR A 87 -14.74 4.04 -23.92
N ASN A 88 -14.56 2.89 -23.25
CA ASN A 88 -13.45 1.97 -23.46
C ASN A 88 -13.74 0.89 -24.51
N GLY A 89 -14.76 1.06 -25.34
CA GLY A 89 -15.06 0.14 -26.45
C GLY A 89 -15.54 -1.24 -26.01
N LEU A 90 -16.28 -1.31 -24.90
CA LEU A 90 -16.94 -2.53 -24.45
C LEU A 90 -18.42 -2.54 -24.82
N ASP A 91 -18.92 -3.69 -25.25
CA ASP A 91 -20.33 -3.98 -25.43
C ASP A 91 -20.97 -4.36 -24.09
N ILE A 92 -21.93 -3.54 -23.67
CA ILE A 92 -22.77 -3.72 -22.48
C ILE A 92 -24.24 -3.99 -22.83
N MET A 93 -24.57 -4.20 -24.11
CA MET A 93 -25.96 -4.33 -24.59
C MET A 93 -26.59 -5.69 -24.26
N ARG A 94 -25.90 -6.54 -23.51
CA ARG A 94 -26.34 -7.88 -23.12
C ARG A 94 -26.66 -7.92 -21.63
N PRO A 95 -27.85 -7.42 -21.22
CA PRO A 95 -28.27 -7.51 -19.84
C PRO A 95 -28.48 -8.98 -19.44
N VAL A 96 -28.07 -9.31 -18.22
CA VAL A 96 -28.28 -10.62 -17.60
C VAL A 96 -28.90 -10.40 -16.23
N SER A 97 -29.92 -11.17 -15.87
CA SER A 97 -30.55 -11.05 -14.55
C SER A 97 -30.21 -12.25 -13.67
N LEU A 98 -29.68 -12.01 -12.47
CA LEU A 98 -29.61 -13.06 -11.45
C LEU A 98 -30.99 -13.21 -10.82
N MET A 99 -31.61 -14.37 -10.95
CA MET A 99 -32.90 -14.70 -10.36
C MET A 99 -32.66 -15.41 -9.03
N PHE A 100 -33.32 -15.00 -7.96
CA PHE A 100 -33.14 -15.58 -6.63
C PHE A 100 -34.29 -16.50 -6.25
N ASP A 101 -33.96 -17.66 -5.68
CA ASP A 101 -34.93 -18.49 -4.99
C ASP A 101 -35.20 -17.92 -3.58
N LYS A 102 -36.47 -17.64 -3.31
CA LYS A 102 -36.95 -17.16 -2.01
C LYS A 102 -37.78 -18.19 -1.24
N SER A 103 -37.91 -19.41 -1.76
CA SER A 103 -38.70 -20.48 -1.14
C SER A 103 -38.33 -20.74 0.33
N ASN A 104 -37.05 -20.56 0.67
CA ASN A 104 -36.49 -20.78 2.01
C ASN A 104 -36.34 -19.51 2.86
N LEU A 105 -36.87 -18.37 2.41
CA LEU A 105 -36.78 -17.10 3.12
C LEU A 105 -38.07 -16.79 3.88
N SER A 106 -37.97 -15.95 4.91
CA SER A 106 -39.15 -15.50 5.63
C SER A 106 -40.06 -14.65 4.73
N ALA A 107 -41.37 -14.73 4.96
CA ALA A 107 -42.36 -13.93 4.21
C ALA A 107 -42.13 -12.40 4.32
N GLY A 108 -41.36 -11.95 5.30
CA GLY A 108 -40.96 -10.55 5.47
C GLY A 108 -39.76 -10.10 4.64
N ASP A 109 -39.17 -10.96 3.81
CA ASP A 109 -38.01 -10.62 2.99
C ASP A 109 -38.37 -9.70 1.81
N LYS A 110 -38.06 -8.41 1.97
CA LYS A 110 -38.35 -7.35 1.00
C LYS A 110 -37.31 -7.20 -0.12
N ARG A 111 -36.29 -8.07 -0.21
CA ARG A 111 -35.29 -7.99 -1.29
C ARG A 111 -35.98 -8.17 -2.64
N GLU A 112 -35.44 -7.64 -3.72
CA GLU A 112 -35.96 -7.99 -5.05
C GLU A 112 -35.65 -9.47 -5.36
N PRO A 113 -36.54 -10.21 -6.05
CA PRO A 113 -36.28 -11.60 -6.43
C PRO A 113 -35.29 -11.70 -7.60
N TRP A 114 -34.67 -10.59 -8.00
CA TRP A 114 -33.71 -10.53 -9.08
C TRP A 114 -32.64 -9.45 -8.83
N HIS A 115 -31.51 -9.57 -9.52
CA HIS A 115 -30.42 -8.59 -9.52
C HIS A 115 -29.95 -8.29 -10.95
N PRO A 116 -29.93 -7.01 -11.39
CA PRO A 116 -29.45 -6.61 -12.70
C PRO A 116 -27.94 -6.79 -12.84
N CYS A 117 -27.52 -7.52 -13.85
CA CYS A 117 -26.13 -7.72 -14.23
C CYS A 117 -25.94 -7.41 -15.70
N LEU A 118 -24.68 -7.31 -16.12
CA LEU A 118 -24.28 -7.17 -17.51
C LEU A 118 -23.30 -8.29 -17.86
N LEU A 119 -23.50 -8.90 -19.03
CA LEU A 119 -22.43 -9.60 -19.73
C LEU A 119 -21.68 -8.57 -20.57
N VAL A 120 -20.43 -8.34 -20.22
CA VAL A 120 -19.57 -7.34 -20.86
C VAL A 120 -18.55 -8.04 -21.74
N THR A 121 -18.42 -7.58 -22.99
CA THR A 121 -17.42 -8.09 -23.94
C THR A 121 -16.75 -6.91 -24.65
N ALA A 122 -15.57 -7.09 -25.24
CA ALA A 122 -14.97 -6.03 -26.05
C ALA A 122 -15.70 -5.91 -27.40
N THR A 123 -16.08 -4.69 -27.81
CA THR A 123 -16.79 -4.44 -29.07
C THR A 123 -15.94 -4.81 -30.28
N ALA A 124 -14.61 -4.73 -30.18
CA ALA A 124 -13.69 -5.13 -31.24
C ALA A 124 -13.68 -6.65 -31.53
N GLN A 125 -14.41 -7.45 -30.76
CA GLN A 125 -14.42 -8.90 -30.82
C GLN A 125 -15.81 -9.42 -31.23
N ASP A 126 -16.09 -9.45 -32.53
CA ASP A 126 -17.42 -9.76 -33.08
C ASP A 126 -17.91 -11.20 -32.77
N ASN A 127 -17.02 -12.11 -32.35
CA ASN A 127 -17.32 -13.51 -32.06
C ASN A 127 -16.78 -13.95 -30.69
N ASN A 128 -17.30 -13.34 -29.62
CA ASN A 128 -16.91 -13.72 -28.27
C ASN A 128 -17.50 -15.08 -27.89
N ALA A 129 -16.67 -16.05 -27.51
CA ALA A 129 -17.10 -17.41 -27.21
C ALA A 129 -18.11 -17.49 -26.04
N TRP A 130 -18.06 -16.53 -25.10
CA TRP A 130 -18.97 -16.50 -23.95
C TRP A 130 -20.43 -16.20 -24.33
N LEU A 131 -20.68 -15.80 -25.58
CA LEU A 131 -22.04 -15.61 -26.09
C LEU A 131 -22.80 -16.93 -26.22
N ASP A 132 -22.12 -18.07 -26.28
CA ASP A 132 -22.75 -19.39 -26.30
C ASP A 132 -23.11 -19.90 -24.90
N SER A 133 -22.69 -19.18 -23.85
CA SER A 133 -23.02 -19.55 -22.47
C SER A 133 -24.54 -19.45 -22.19
N SER A 134 -25.03 -20.30 -21.30
CA SER A 134 -26.44 -20.29 -20.91
C SER A 134 -26.85 -18.96 -20.27
N ALA A 135 -25.93 -18.31 -19.54
CA ALA A 135 -26.14 -16.97 -19.01
C ALA A 135 -26.39 -15.93 -20.12
N ALA A 136 -25.63 -15.98 -21.21
CA ALA A 136 -25.79 -15.09 -22.35
C ALA A 136 -27.09 -15.38 -23.14
N GLN A 137 -27.35 -16.65 -23.42
CA GLN A 137 -28.49 -17.10 -24.21
C GLN A 137 -29.83 -16.85 -23.50
N ASN A 138 -29.91 -17.19 -22.21
CA ASN A 138 -31.15 -17.05 -21.44
C ASN A 138 -31.36 -15.63 -20.89
N ARG A 139 -30.32 -14.77 -20.95
CA ARG A 139 -30.28 -13.46 -20.28
C ARG A 139 -30.67 -13.51 -18.80
N SER A 140 -30.50 -14.67 -18.19
CA SER A 140 -30.86 -14.95 -16.80
C SER A 140 -29.98 -16.05 -16.22
N ILE A 141 -29.71 -15.97 -14.93
CA ILE A 141 -28.92 -16.91 -14.14
C ILE A 141 -29.76 -17.28 -12.92
N GLY A 142 -29.99 -18.58 -12.69
CA GLY A 142 -30.74 -19.05 -11.53
C GLY A 142 -31.84 -20.06 -11.86
N PRO A 143 -32.70 -20.39 -10.88
CA PRO A 143 -32.84 -19.71 -9.60
C PRO A 143 -31.64 -19.91 -8.65
N CYS A 144 -31.09 -18.82 -8.14
CA CYS A 144 -29.94 -18.80 -7.24
C CYS A 144 -30.41 -18.88 -5.78
N PRO A 145 -29.96 -19.85 -4.98
CA PRO A 145 -30.32 -19.90 -3.58
C PRO A 145 -29.74 -18.71 -2.81
N LEU A 146 -30.58 -18.03 -2.03
CA LEU A 146 -30.14 -16.96 -1.13
C LEU A 146 -29.76 -17.54 0.23
N ILE A 147 -28.60 -17.15 0.74
CA ILE A 147 -28.18 -17.52 2.09
C ILE A 147 -28.82 -16.60 3.12
N ARG A 148 -29.04 -17.12 4.34
CA ARG A 148 -29.44 -16.28 5.47
C ARG A 148 -28.23 -15.49 5.95
N VAL A 149 -28.49 -14.31 6.50
CA VAL A 149 -27.43 -13.40 7.01
C VAL A 149 -26.57 -14.09 8.07
N ALA A 150 -27.22 -14.86 8.95
CA ALA A 150 -26.54 -15.58 10.03
C ALA A 150 -25.61 -16.69 9.53
N ASP A 151 -25.81 -17.15 8.28
CA ASP A 151 -24.98 -18.17 7.65
C ASP A 151 -23.84 -17.56 6.81
N MET A 152 -23.71 -16.23 6.78
CA MET A 152 -22.61 -15.55 6.08
C MET A 152 -21.31 -15.70 6.86
N LEU A 153 -20.20 -15.88 6.14
CA LEU A 153 -18.87 -15.82 6.74
C LEU A 153 -18.63 -14.43 7.32
N GLY A 154 -17.95 -14.36 8.47
CA GLY A 154 -17.70 -13.11 9.17
C GLY A 154 -18.97 -12.40 9.64
N PHE A 155 -20.12 -13.10 9.73
CA PHE A 155 -21.31 -12.57 10.36
C PHE A 155 -21.02 -12.25 11.82
N ASP A 156 -21.23 -10.98 12.16
CA ASP A 156 -21.19 -10.47 13.51
C ASP A 156 -22.60 -9.97 13.85
N PRO A 157 -23.24 -10.44 14.95
CA PRO A 157 -24.55 -9.98 15.35
C PRO A 157 -24.62 -8.46 15.55
N ASP A 158 -23.50 -7.82 15.90
CA ASP A 158 -23.36 -6.38 16.14
C ASP A 158 -23.00 -5.62 14.86
N SER A 159 -22.34 -6.27 13.89
CA SER A 159 -21.98 -5.70 12.59
C SER A 159 -22.65 -6.48 11.44
N ARG A 160 -23.98 -6.39 11.36
CA ARG A 160 -24.76 -7.12 10.35
C ARG A 160 -24.42 -6.66 8.94
N PRO A 161 -24.01 -7.55 8.02
CA PRO A 161 -23.77 -7.20 6.63
C PRO A 161 -25.06 -6.67 5.97
N GLY A 162 -24.87 -5.66 5.11
CA GLY A 162 -25.95 -5.01 4.38
C GLY A 162 -26.73 -5.99 3.49
N ALA A 163 -27.96 -5.64 3.13
CA ALA A 163 -28.85 -6.51 2.35
C ALA A 163 -28.25 -6.99 1.02
N SER A 164 -27.43 -6.15 0.39
CA SER A 164 -26.73 -6.38 -0.87
C SER A 164 -25.57 -7.36 -0.80
N GLN A 165 -25.05 -7.67 0.39
CA GLN A 165 -23.90 -8.58 0.57
C GLN A 165 -24.31 -10.06 0.68
N ARG A 166 -25.60 -10.37 0.61
CA ARG A 166 -26.20 -11.65 1.07
C ARG A 166 -26.42 -12.71 -0.01
N LYS A 167 -25.68 -12.66 -1.11
CA LYS A 167 -25.80 -13.65 -2.21
C LYS A 167 -25.17 -14.99 -1.82
N GLY A 168 -24.05 -14.96 -1.08
CA GLY A 168 -23.39 -16.15 -0.55
C GLY A 168 -22.77 -17.06 -1.62
N VAL A 169 -21.97 -18.04 -1.18
CA VAL A 169 -21.32 -19.03 -2.06
C VAL A 169 -22.26 -19.67 -3.09
N PRO A 170 -23.47 -20.17 -2.74
CA PRO A 170 -24.22 -20.97 -3.70
C PRO A 170 -24.86 -20.12 -4.82
N ALA A 171 -25.18 -18.84 -4.60
CA ALA A 171 -25.56 -17.95 -5.70
C ALA A 171 -24.37 -17.67 -6.65
N HIS A 172 -23.17 -17.47 -6.11
CA HIS A 172 -21.97 -17.24 -6.93
C HIS A 172 -21.54 -18.51 -7.69
N SER A 173 -21.78 -19.69 -7.10
CA SER A 173 -21.59 -20.97 -7.78
C SER A 173 -22.53 -21.12 -8.98
N GLU A 174 -23.79 -20.68 -8.86
CA GLU A 174 -24.72 -20.69 -9.98
C GLU A 174 -24.32 -19.69 -11.07
N VAL A 175 -23.76 -18.52 -10.72
CA VAL A 175 -23.17 -17.59 -11.70
C VAL A 175 -22.09 -18.28 -12.53
N ILE A 176 -21.09 -18.86 -11.86
CA ILE A 176 -19.97 -19.55 -12.54
C ILE A 176 -20.54 -20.69 -13.40
N THR A 177 -21.45 -21.49 -12.85
CA THR A 177 -22.05 -22.62 -13.56
C THR A 177 -22.83 -22.20 -14.80
N ALA A 178 -23.61 -21.11 -14.73
CA ALA A 178 -24.39 -20.63 -15.86
C ALA A 178 -23.51 -20.10 -17.01
N TYR A 179 -22.37 -19.49 -16.71
CA TYR A 179 -21.41 -19.07 -17.73
C TYR A 179 -20.66 -20.26 -18.35
N LEU A 180 -20.35 -21.30 -17.58
CA LEU A 180 -19.68 -22.50 -18.10
C LEU A 180 -20.65 -23.40 -18.90
N ARG A 181 -21.92 -23.44 -18.53
CA ARG A 181 -22.94 -24.25 -19.20
C ARG A 181 -23.20 -23.70 -20.61
N GLY A 182 -23.17 -24.56 -21.62
CA GLY A 182 -23.40 -24.20 -23.03
C GLY A 182 -22.13 -23.87 -23.82
N MET A 183 -21.00 -23.67 -23.13
CA MET A 183 -19.72 -23.39 -23.78
C MET A 183 -19.16 -24.67 -24.45
N PRO A 184 -18.59 -24.57 -25.68
CA PRO A 184 -18.08 -25.70 -26.43
C PRO A 184 -16.64 -26.10 -26.03
N PHE A 185 -16.39 -26.26 -24.73
CA PHE A 185 -15.05 -26.55 -24.20
C PHE A 185 -14.49 -27.87 -24.77
N GLN A 186 -13.24 -27.82 -25.20
CA GLN A 186 -12.47 -28.97 -25.68
C GLN A 186 -11.65 -29.63 -24.57
N GLU A 187 -11.03 -30.76 -24.91
CA GLU A 187 -9.97 -31.36 -24.11
C GLU A 187 -8.81 -30.36 -23.95
N ASN A 188 -8.41 -30.12 -22.70
CA ASN A 188 -7.36 -29.16 -22.29
C ASN A 188 -7.77 -27.67 -22.29
N ASP A 189 -9.02 -27.33 -22.61
CA ASP A 189 -9.47 -25.95 -22.39
C ASP A 189 -9.43 -25.59 -20.90
N GLN A 190 -9.00 -24.36 -20.63
CA GLN A 190 -8.88 -23.79 -19.30
C GLN A 190 -9.73 -22.54 -19.16
N VAL A 191 -10.29 -22.33 -17.98
CA VAL A 191 -11.01 -21.12 -17.61
C VAL A 191 -10.27 -20.44 -16.47
N VAL A 192 -9.91 -19.17 -16.66
CA VAL A 192 -9.39 -18.31 -15.59
C VAL A 192 -10.52 -17.40 -15.12
N LEU A 193 -10.93 -17.57 -13.86
CA LEU A 193 -11.83 -16.68 -13.16
C LEU A 193 -11.01 -15.56 -12.53
N VAL A 194 -11.29 -14.31 -12.89
CA VAL A 194 -10.55 -13.14 -12.39
C VAL A 194 -11.50 -12.26 -11.59
N ASP A 195 -11.38 -12.26 -10.27
CA ASP A 195 -12.20 -11.43 -9.40
C ASP A 195 -11.55 -10.06 -9.19
N ILE A 196 -12.03 -9.06 -9.94
CA ILE A 196 -11.42 -7.72 -10.01
C ILE A 196 -11.88 -6.83 -8.86
N LEU A 197 -13.05 -7.10 -8.31
CA LEU A 197 -13.60 -6.37 -7.19
C LEU A 197 -14.18 -7.38 -6.19
N PRO A 198 -13.32 -8.13 -5.48
CA PRO A 198 -13.80 -9.11 -4.54
C PRO A 198 -14.56 -8.40 -3.43
N ASN A 199 -15.81 -8.80 -3.26
CA ASN A 199 -16.62 -8.36 -2.14
C ASN A 199 -15.96 -8.76 -0.82
N ARG A 200 -16.37 -8.11 0.29
CA ARG A 200 -15.77 -8.32 1.63
C ARG A 200 -15.54 -9.80 1.98
N GLN A 201 -16.45 -10.69 1.60
CA GLN A 201 -16.40 -12.12 1.92
C GLN A 201 -15.82 -13.02 0.80
N ALA A 202 -15.39 -12.43 -0.32
CA ALA A 202 -14.92 -13.10 -1.53
C ALA A 202 -15.70 -14.37 -1.91
N GLU A 203 -17.03 -14.24 -1.98
CA GLU A 203 -17.93 -15.38 -2.22
C GLU A 203 -17.66 -16.04 -3.59
N PHE A 204 -17.19 -15.28 -4.58
CA PHE A 204 -16.70 -15.84 -5.86
C PHE A 204 -15.47 -16.72 -5.68
N ALA A 205 -14.51 -16.34 -4.83
CA ALA A 205 -13.34 -17.15 -4.51
C ALA A 205 -13.76 -18.50 -3.94
N ARG A 206 -14.66 -18.47 -2.96
CA ARG A 206 -15.16 -19.68 -2.29
C ARG A 206 -15.93 -20.56 -3.25
N ALA A 207 -16.79 -19.97 -4.09
CA ALA A 207 -17.53 -20.70 -5.11
C ALA A 207 -16.59 -21.35 -6.15
N ALA A 208 -15.57 -20.61 -6.60
CA ALA A 208 -14.55 -21.10 -7.52
C ALA A 208 -13.76 -22.26 -6.91
N VAL A 209 -13.25 -22.10 -5.69
CA VAL A 209 -12.50 -23.15 -4.98
C VAL A 209 -13.38 -24.37 -4.71
N SER A 210 -14.60 -24.19 -4.19
CA SER A 210 -15.53 -25.31 -4.00
C SER A 210 -15.75 -26.10 -5.28
N ARG A 211 -15.89 -25.42 -6.43
CA ARG A 211 -16.05 -26.07 -7.72
C ARG A 211 -14.77 -26.78 -8.19
N MET A 212 -13.60 -26.18 -7.99
CA MET A 212 -12.31 -26.80 -8.30
C MET A 212 -12.09 -28.08 -7.49
N LEU A 213 -12.52 -28.09 -6.23
CA LEU A 213 -12.38 -29.23 -5.32
C LEU A 213 -13.45 -30.31 -5.53
N ASP A 214 -14.61 -29.97 -6.13
CA ASP A 214 -15.75 -30.88 -6.26
C ASP A 214 -15.38 -32.20 -6.99
N ASN A 215 -14.35 -32.24 -7.86
CA ASN A 215 -13.90 -33.43 -8.62
C ASN A 215 -14.99 -34.16 -9.46
N THR A 216 -16.27 -33.81 -9.30
CA THR A 216 -17.44 -34.36 -9.99
C THR A 216 -17.70 -33.66 -11.32
N ALA A 217 -17.12 -32.47 -11.52
CA ALA A 217 -17.41 -31.63 -12.67
C ALA A 217 -16.57 -32.02 -13.89
N ARG A 218 -17.27 -32.28 -15.00
CA ARG A 218 -16.68 -32.23 -16.36
C ARG A 218 -15.89 -30.93 -16.57
N ARG A 219 -14.88 -31.02 -17.45
CA ARG A 219 -14.10 -29.92 -18.04
C ARG A 219 -14.92 -28.63 -18.24
N PRO A 220 -14.29 -27.45 -18.09
CA PRO A 220 -12.84 -27.17 -18.21
C PRO A 220 -12.11 -27.13 -16.86
N ASP A 221 -10.78 -27.16 -16.92
CA ASP A 221 -9.92 -26.88 -15.76
C ASP A 221 -10.06 -25.39 -15.37
N ILE A 222 -10.29 -25.11 -14.08
CA ILE A 222 -10.58 -23.77 -13.58
C ILE A 222 -9.41 -23.28 -12.75
N ARG A 223 -8.93 -22.07 -13.07
CA ARG A 223 -7.98 -21.32 -12.25
C ARG A 223 -8.65 -20.08 -11.71
N TYR A 224 -8.38 -19.72 -10.46
CA TYR A 224 -8.92 -18.52 -9.83
C TYR A 224 -7.79 -17.53 -9.51
N CYS A 225 -8.00 -16.26 -9.85
CA CYS A 225 -7.09 -15.16 -9.59
C CYS A 225 -7.88 -13.98 -8.99
N ALA A 226 -7.39 -13.41 -7.90
CA ALA A 226 -8.03 -12.29 -7.23
C ALA A 226 -7.05 -11.46 -6.41
N PHE A 227 -7.46 -10.25 -6.03
CA PHE A 227 -6.73 -9.39 -5.10
C PHE A 227 -7.48 -9.23 -3.79
N PHE A 228 -7.01 -9.88 -2.75
CA PHE A 228 -7.53 -9.67 -1.41
C PHE A 228 -6.98 -8.38 -0.83
N ARG A 229 -7.85 -7.62 -0.18
CA ARG A 229 -7.43 -6.49 0.64
C ARG A 229 -6.70 -6.98 1.89
N SER A 230 -5.86 -6.13 2.46
CA SER A 230 -5.08 -6.48 3.66
C SER A 230 -5.93 -6.85 4.88
N ASP A 231 -7.20 -6.42 4.91
CA ASP A 231 -8.18 -6.73 5.97
C ASP A 231 -8.91 -8.07 5.78
N GLN A 232 -8.77 -8.73 4.63
CA GLN A 232 -9.48 -9.98 4.28
C GLN A 232 -8.65 -11.25 4.58
N LYS A 233 -7.84 -11.22 5.65
CA LYS A 233 -6.97 -12.35 6.02
C LYS A 233 -7.75 -13.59 6.43
N ASP A 234 -8.89 -13.39 7.08
CA ASP A 234 -9.85 -14.43 7.46
C ASP A 234 -10.38 -15.20 6.24
N VAL A 235 -10.68 -14.49 5.16
CA VAL A 235 -11.14 -15.08 3.90
C VAL A 235 -10.02 -15.91 3.26
N VAL A 236 -8.79 -15.40 3.21
CA VAL A 236 -7.63 -16.16 2.70
C VAL A 236 -7.41 -17.43 3.51
N GLN A 237 -7.41 -17.33 4.84
CA GLN A 237 -7.27 -18.49 5.72
C GLN A 237 -8.40 -19.50 5.54
N ALA A 238 -9.64 -19.04 5.31
CA ALA A 238 -10.77 -19.92 5.05
C ALA A 238 -10.62 -20.67 3.72
N LEU A 239 -10.15 -20.01 2.66
CA LEU A 239 -9.86 -20.63 1.37
C LEU A 239 -8.72 -21.65 1.47
N GLU A 240 -7.63 -21.29 2.14
CA GLU A 240 -6.51 -22.21 2.43
C GLU A 240 -7.00 -23.44 3.20
N SER A 241 -7.82 -23.24 4.22
CA SER A 241 -8.40 -24.33 5.01
C SER A 241 -9.29 -25.25 4.17
N MET A 242 -10.03 -24.72 3.20
CA MET A 242 -10.82 -25.53 2.26
C MET A 242 -9.92 -26.41 1.39
N VAL A 243 -8.85 -25.84 0.84
CA VAL A 243 -7.89 -26.56 -0.03
C VAL A 243 -7.13 -27.62 0.76
N TYR A 244 -6.59 -27.29 1.94
CA TYR A 244 -5.86 -28.24 2.78
C TYR A 244 -6.75 -29.36 3.28
N LYS A 245 -8.00 -29.07 3.66
CA LYS A 245 -8.95 -30.10 4.09
C LYS A 245 -9.23 -31.11 2.97
N GLU A 246 -9.43 -30.64 1.74
CA GLU A 246 -9.65 -31.52 0.59
C GLU A 246 -8.38 -32.32 0.28
N TRP A 247 -7.21 -31.66 0.25
CA TRP A 247 -5.92 -32.32 0.02
C TRP A 247 -5.66 -33.42 1.06
N ASP A 248 -5.82 -33.13 2.34
CA ASP A 248 -5.67 -34.08 3.44
C ASP A 248 -6.64 -35.26 3.37
N SER A 249 -7.79 -35.10 2.73
CA SER A 249 -8.75 -36.17 2.48
C SER A 249 -8.50 -36.93 1.18
N SER A 250 -7.66 -36.39 0.30
CA SER A 250 -7.32 -37.00 -0.98
C SER A 250 -6.31 -38.14 -0.81
N GLY A 251 -6.36 -39.13 -1.71
CA GLY A 251 -5.35 -40.19 -1.77
C GLY A 251 -3.96 -39.73 -2.19
N ALA A 252 -3.82 -38.47 -2.63
CA ALA A 252 -2.54 -37.86 -2.99
C ALA A 252 -1.81 -37.24 -1.80
N ALA A 253 -2.47 -37.05 -0.65
CA ALA A 253 -1.81 -36.58 0.55
C ALA A 253 -0.81 -37.64 1.05
N PRO A 254 0.38 -37.22 1.52
CA PRO A 254 1.25 -38.13 2.25
C PRO A 254 0.52 -38.69 3.47
N ALA A 255 0.81 -39.94 3.85
CA ALA A 255 0.19 -40.55 5.01
C ALA A 255 0.37 -39.66 6.25
N ARG A 256 -0.73 -39.36 6.96
CA ARG A 256 -0.74 -38.47 8.14
C ARG A 256 0.26 -38.91 9.21
N THR A 257 0.48 -40.21 9.30
CA THR A 257 1.58 -40.80 10.05
C THR A 257 2.57 -41.38 9.07
N ARG A 258 3.84 -41.00 9.21
CA ARG A 258 4.93 -41.73 8.58
C ARG A 258 4.75 -43.22 8.93
N PRO A 259 4.92 -44.14 7.98
CA PRO A 259 5.15 -45.54 8.33
C PRO A 259 6.19 -45.55 9.44
N VAL A 260 5.88 -46.20 10.57
CA VAL A 260 6.88 -46.40 11.60
C VAL A 260 7.89 -47.33 10.96
N ASP A 261 8.97 -46.76 10.43
CA ASP A 261 10.12 -47.54 10.00
C ASP A 261 10.43 -48.46 11.16
N ALA A 262 10.45 -49.77 10.90
CA ALA A 262 10.80 -50.74 11.91
C ALA A 262 12.10 -50.24 12.54
N LEU A 263 12.02 -49.81 13.80
CA LEU A 263 13.17 -49.27 14.51
C LEU A 263 14.26 -50.33 14.36
N PRO A 264 15.39 -50.05 13.69
CA PRO A 264 16.47 -50.99 13.66
C PRO A 264 16.80 -51.33 15.11
N ASP A 265 16.95 -52.63 15.41
CA ASP A 265 17.26 -53.08 16.77
C ASP A 265 18.35 -52.16 17.34
N PRO A 266 18.11 -51.52 18.50
CA PRO A 266 19.00 -50.48 18.99
C PRO A 266 20.39 -51.08 19.20
N THR A 267 21.33 -50.71 18.33
CA THR A 267 22.74 -51.04 18.51
C THR A 267 23.30 -50.09 19.56
N LEU A 268 23.33 -50.57 20.81
CA LEU A 268 23.89 -49.91 21.98
C LEU A 268 25.38 -49.60 21.76
N SER A 269 25.67 -48.47 21.11
CA SER A 269 27.01 -47.91 20.95
C SER A 269 27.07 -46.57 21.70
N LEU A 270 26.95 -46.65 23.03
CA LEU A 270 27.02 -45.52 23.95
C LEU A 270 28.42 -45.46 24.57
N LEU A 271 29.37 -44.92 23.81
CA LEU A 271 30.68 -44.52 24.32
C LEU A 271 30.70 -43.02 24.53
N THR A 272 30.93 -42.58 25.77
CA THR A 272 31.23 -41.18 26.06
C THR A 272 32.70 -41.03 26.41
N TRP A 273 33.32 -39.95 25.95
CA TRP A 273 34.71 -39.63 26.26
C TRP A 273 34.73 -38.50 27.30
N SER A 274 35.24 -38.75 28.50
CA SER A 274 35.37 -37.74 29.56
C SER A 274 36.80 -37.71 30.11
N ASN A 275 37.36 -36.51 30.30
CA ASN A 275 38.74 -36.31 30.75
C ASN A 275 39.79 -37.11 29.96
N GLY A 276 39.61 -37.23 28.64
CA GLY A 276 40.50 -37.97 27.77
C GLY A 276 40.38 -39.49 27.87
N ARG A 277 39.32 -40.04 28.49
CA ARG A 277 39.10 -41.48 28.66
C ARG A 277 37.72 -41.91 28.17
N ALA A 278 37.64 -43.15 27.67
CA ALA A 278 36.37 -43.79 27.38
C ALA A 278 35.67 -44.15 28.71
N THR A 279 34.48 -43.60 28.93
CA THR A 279 33.68 -43.83 30.14
C THR A 279 32.26 -44.20 29.77
N PHE A 280 31.68 -45.16 30.50
CA PHE A 280 30.25 -45.43 30.45
C PHE A 280 29.48 -44.32 31.19
N PRO A 281 28.43 -43.71 30.61
CA PRO A 281 27.63 -42.71 31.32
C PRO A 281 26.90 -43.35 32.50
N GLU A 282 27.10 -42.84 33.72
CA GLU A 282 26.49 -43.46 34.91
C GLU A 282 24.95 -43.38 34.89
N SER A 283 24.39 -42.39 34.19
CA SER A 283 22.95 -42.25 33.94
C SER A 283 22.34 -43.42 33.17
N ILE A 284 23.15 -44.24 32.48
CA ILE A 284 22.63 -45.42 31.77
C ILE A 284 22.19 -46.51 32.75
N PHE A 285 22.88 -46.65 33.89
CA PHE A 285 22.53 -47.62 34.92
C PHE A 285 21.21 -47.29 35.60
N GLN A 286 20.84 -46.00 35.66
CA GLN A 286 19.54 -45.56 36.20
C GLN A 286 18.35 -45.96 35.31
N LYS A 287 18.57 -46.35 34.04
CA LYS A 287 17.51 -46.75 33.11
C LYS A 287 17.16 -48.24 33.17
N PHE A 288 18.00 -49.05 33.80
CA PHE A 288 17.79 -50.49 33.91
C PHE A 288 17.73 -50.88 35.39
N PRO A 289 16.66 -51.54 35.86
CA PRO A 289 16.56 -51.95 37.26
C PRO A 289 17.73 -52.86 37.64
N GLU A 290 18.32 -52.62 38.82
CA GLU A 290 19.35 -53.47 39.39
C GLU A 290 18.82 -54.92 39.48
N GLY A 291 19.60 -55.87 38.96
CA GLY A 291 19.22 -57.29 38.89
C GLY A 291 18.52 -57.74 37.60
N SER A 292 18.19 -56.82 36.67
CA SER A 292 17.68 -57.19 35.35
C SER A 292 18.77 -57.79 34.45
N ALA A 293 18.39 -58.68 33.52
CA ALA A 293 19.34 -59.28 32.57
C ALA A 293 20.08 -58.22 31.72
N ALA A 294 19.39 -57.13 31.37
CA ALA A 294 19.97 -56.00 30.65
C ALA A 294 20.98 -55.22 31.51
N PHE A 295 20.74 -55.06 32.82
CA PHE A 295 21.69 -54.43 33.74
C PHE A 295 22.99 -55.23 33.85
N SER A 296 22.89 -56.56 33.90
CA SER A 296 24.07 -57.45 33.90
C SER A 296 24.88 -57.34 32.61
N GLN A 297 24.22 -57.31 31.44
CA GLN A 297 24.90 -57.12 30.15
C GLN A 297 25.62 -55.77 30.06
N ILE A 298 25.01 -54.70 30.56
CA ILE A 298 25.64 -53.37 30.58
C ILE A 298 26.84 -53.34 31.55
N GLN A 299 26.78 -54.05 32.67
CA GLN A 299 27.95 -54.21 33.55
C GLN A 299 29.08 -54.98 32.87
N GLU A 300 28.79 -56.03 32.11
CA GLU A 300 29.78 -56.77 31.32
C GLU A 300 30.43 -55.87 30.25
N LEU A 301 29.64 -55.04 29.56
CA LEU A 301 30.14 -54.07 28.59
C LEU A 301 31.00 -52.98 29.26
N LYS A 302 30.61 -52.47 30.43
CA LYS A 302 31.43 -51.53 31.22
C LYS A 302 32.77 -52.17 31.61
N LYS A 303 32.75 -53.44 32.03
CA LYS A 303 33.96 -54.19 32.38
C LYS A 303 34.86 -54.42 31.17
N ALA A 304 34.29 -54.80 30.03
CA ALA A 304 35.03 -54.96 28.77
C ALA A 304 35.69 -53.65 28.33
N LEU A 305 34.97 -52.53 28.45
CA LEU A 305 35.51 -51.21 28.10
C LEU A 305 36.70 -50.81 28.98
N VAL A 306 36.60 -51.01 30.30
CA VAL A 306 37.70 -50.71 31.24
C VAL A 306 38.90 -51.62 30.99
N ALA A 307 38.68 -52.87 30.55
CA ALA A 307 39.76 -53.78 30.19
C ALA A 307 40.46 -53.38 28.88
N GLU A 308 39.71 -52.86 27.90
CA GLU A 308 40.25 -52.40 26.61
C GLU A 308 41.00 -51.06 26.74
N PHE A 309 40.55 -50.18 27.63
CA PHE A 309 41.18 -48.89 27.92
C PHE A 309 41.61 -48.80 29.40
N PRO A 310 42.62 -49.59 29.83
CA PRO A 310 43.04 -49.61 31.23
C PRO A 310 43.56 -48.23 31.64
N ASP A 311 43.19 -47.80 32.85
CA ASP A 311 43.63 -46.53 33.41
C ASP A 311 45.16 -46.46 33.40
N SER A 312 45.70 -45.56 32.57
CA SER A 312 47.12 -45.23 32.58
C SER A 312 47.44 -44.50 33.88
N ALA A 313 47.69 -45.27 34.94
CA ALA A 313 48.07 -44.78 36.25
C ALA A 313 49.51 -44.27 36.19
N SER A 314 49.71 -42.99 35.88
CA SER A 314 50.90 -42.20 36.29
C SER A 314 50.86 -40.77 35.73
N ALA A 315 50.13 -39.88 36.40
CA ALA A 315 50.50 -38.47 36.46
C ALA A 315 50.08 -37.95 37.85
N GLY A 316 51.07 -37.52 38.63
CA GLY A 316 50.93 -37.17 40.04
C GLY A 316 50.06 -35.94 40.32
N PRO A 317 49.85 -35.62 41.61
CA PRO A 317 48.94 -34.56 42.04
C PRO A 317 49.56 -33.18 41.81
N GLY A 318 49.29 -32.57 40.65
CA GLY A 318 49.55 -31.17 40.37
C GLY A 318 48.38 -30.30 40.78
N GLN A 319 48.57 -29.51 41.84
CA GLN A 319 47.66 -28.44 42.26
C GLN A 319 47.42 -27.44 41.13
N SER A 320 46.15 -27.10 40.87
CA SER A 320 45.78 -25.86 40.18
C SER A 320 44.39 -25.42 40.61
N THR A 321 44.36 -24.40 41.48
CA THR A 321 43.20 -23.59 41.81
C THR A 321 42.94 -22.55 40.72
N GLN A 322 41.79 -22.64 40.03
CA GLN A 322 40.82 -21.55 39.77
C GLN A 322 40.00 -21.73 38.49
N PRO A 323 38.77 -21.15 38.43
CA PRO A 323 37.72 -21.53 37.50
C PRO A 323 37.48 -20.52 36.38
N GLY A 324 37.01 -21.03 35.23
CA GLY A 324 36.21 -20.24 34.29
C GLY A 324 36.88 -19.87 32.97
N SER A 325 36.81 -20.77 31.98
CA SER A 325 36.42 -20.40 30.62
C SER A 325 36.14 -21.65 29.80
N SER A 326 35.03 -21.61 29.06
CA SER A 326 34.55 -22.66 28.17
C SER A 326 35.43 -22.76 26.93
N VAL A 327 35.99 -23.94 26.66
CA VAL A 327 36.65 -24.26 25.39
C VAL A 327 35.72 -25.14 24.55
N GLY A 328 35.08 -24.53 23.56
CA GLY A 328 34.29 -25.20 22.53
C GLY A 328 34.97 -25.15 21.16
N ARG A 329 35.42 -26.32 20.70
CA ARG A 329 35.60 -26.79 19.31
C ARG A 329 36.29 -25.88 18.28
N ALA A 330 37.52 -26.24 17.95
CA ALA A 330 38.15 -25.87 16.68
C ALA A 330 37.44 -26.55 15.49
N ARG A 331 36.72 -25.75 14.70
CA ARG A 331 36.47 -25.99 13.26
C ARG A 331 37.21 -24.89 12.50
N ALA A 332 37.74 -25.23 11.32
CA ALA A 332 38.42 -24.28 10.44
C ALA A 332 37.53 -23.04 10.19
N SER A 333 38.08 -21.85 10.42
CA SER A 333 37.47 -20.57 10.04
C SER A 333 38.55 -19.67 9.44
N GLY A 334 38.37 -19.28 8.17
CA GLY A 334 39.03 -18.10 7.62
C GLY A 334 38.19 -16.89 8.02
N ARG A 335 38.77 -15.94 8.75
CA ARG A 335 38.13 -14.66 9.04
C ARG A 335 38.40 -13.67 7.89
N PRO A 336 37.40 -12.92 7.43
CA PRO A 336 37.64 -11.75 6.60
C PRO A 336 38.53 -10.76 7.36
N ASP A 337 39.51 -10.18 6.68
CA ASP A 337 40.34 -9.11 7.22
C ASP A 337 39.54 -7.80 7.22
N PHE A 338 39.33 -7.23 8.41
CA PHE A 338 38.60 -5.97 8.63
C PHE A 338 39.53 -4.81 8.97
N SER A 339 40.83 -4.93 8.69
CA SER A 339 41.78 -3.84 8.87
C SER A 339 41.61 -2.75 7.80
N ILE A 340 42.04 -1.53 8.15
CA ILE A 340 42.24 -0.45 7.19
C ILE A 340 43.73 -0.45 6.83
N ASP A 341 44.06 -0.22 5.56
CA ASP A 341 45.43 -0.22 5.02
C ASP A 341 46.16 -1.59 5.09
N GLY A 342 45.46 -2.70 4.83
CA GLY A 342 46.08 -4.02 4.65
C GLY A 342 46.80 -4.55 5.90
N GLY A 343 46.19 -4.40 7.07
CA GLY A 343 46.70 -4.89 8.36
C GLY A 343 47.49 -3.86 9.17
N GLN A 344 47.71 -2.65 8.65
CA GLN A 344 48.56 -1.64 9.29
C GLN A 344 47.87 -0.91 10.45
N ARG A 345 46.53 -0.83 10.47
CA ARG A 345 45.79 -0.20 11.58
C ARG A 345 44.52 -0.98 11.95
N PRO A 346 44.28 -1.26 13.24
CA PRO A 346 42.99 -1.78 13.69
C PRO A 346 41.91 -0.70 13.55
N LEU A 347 40.67 -1.12 13.27
CA LEU A 347 39.49 -0.25 13.33
C LEU A 347 39.43 0.43 14.70
N ASP A 348 39.43 1.76 14.71
CA ASP A 348 39.24 2.54 15.94
C ASP A 348 37.74 2.59 16.29
N PHE A 349 37.32 1.67 17.15
CA PHE A 349 35.94 1.59 17.63
C PHE A 349 35.59 2.67 18.67
N THR A 350 36.53 3.56 19.04
CA THR A 350 36.31 4.63 20.01
C THR A 350 35.90 5.96 19.37
N LEU A 351 35.88 6.03 18.04
CA LEU A 351 35.46 7.23 17.31
C LEU A 351 33.94 7.43 17.44
N THR A 352 33.55 8.19 18.46
CA THR A 352 32.15 8.57 18.69
C THR A 352 31.85 9.77 17.81
N VAL A 353 31.13 9.56 16.71
CA VAL A 353 30.63 10.68 15.89
C VAL A 353 29.43 11.27 16.62
N GLU A 354 29.66 12.31 17.43
CA GLU A 354 28.58 13.13 17.97
C GLU A 354 27.89 13.86 16.82
N LYS A 355 26.73 13.35 16.40
CA LYS A 355 25.82 14.06 15.51
C LYS A 355 24.95 14.98 16.36
N GLU A 356 24.95 16.26 16.02
CA GLU A 356 24.01 17.23 16.58
C GLU A 356 22.58 16.73 16.38
N HIS A 357 21.91 16.44 17.49
CA HIS A 357 20.59 15.84 17.49
C HIS A 357 19.55 16.95 17.34
N VAL A 358 19.14 17.27 16.12
CA VAL A 358 18.04 18.21 15.87
C VAL A 358 16.72 17.49 16.15
N PRO A 359 15.93 17.87 17.16
CA PRO A 359 14.71 17.16 17.52
C PRO A 359 13.65 17.28 16.42
N VAL A 360 12.80 16.25 16.28
CA VAL A 360 11.70 16.22 15.29
C VAL A 360 10.74 17.42 15.43
N SER A 361 10.65 18.01 16.63
CA SER A 361 9.91 19.25 16.88
C SER A 361 10.45 20.47 16.13
N SER A 362 11.71 20.46 15.71
CA SER A 362 12.30 21.49 14.83
C SER A 362 11.76 21.43 13.40
N PHE A 363 11.18 20.31 12.99
CA PHE A 363 10.68 20.07 11.63
C PHE A 363 9.14 20.13 11.53
N THR A 364 8.45 20.47 12.60
CA THR A 364 6.98 20.57 12.64
C THR A 364 6.54 21.99 12.97
N VAL A 365 6.52 22.84 11.95
CA VAL A 365 5.73 24.09 12.02
C VAL A 365 4.26 23.67 12.07
N GLN A 366 3.63 23.79 13.24
CA GLN A 366 2.19 23.53 13.36
C GLN A 366 1.43 24.45 12.39
N ARG A 367 0.60 23.87 11.52
CA ARG A 367 -0.11 24.60 10.47
C ARG A 367 -1.44 25.11 10.99
N LYS A 368 -1.74 26.38 10.76
CA LYS A 368 -3.04 27.00 11.02
C LYS A 368 -3.94 27.00 9.79
N ALA A 369 -3.36 27.20 8.59
CA ALA A 369 -4.09 27.10 7.32
C ALA A 369 -3.17 26.69 6.16
N TYR A 370 -3.76 26.11 5.12
CA TYR A 370 -3.07 25.72 3.90
C TYR A 370 -3.93 26.01 2.66
N CYS A 371 -3.33 26.58 1.63
CA CYS A 371 -3.90 26.73 0.29
C CYS A 371 -2.90 26.13 -0.71
N ALA A 372 -3.29 25.07 -1.41
CA ALA A 372 -2.44 24.44 -2.42
C ALA A 372 -2.14 25.40 -3.57
N GLY A 373 -0.96 25.24 -4.18
CA GLY A 373 -0.54 26.00 -5.35
C GLY A 373 -1.25 25.51 -6.61
N THR A 374 -1.02 26.22 -7.70
CA THR A 374 -1.36 25.78 -9.06
C THR A 374 -0.19 26.11 -9.98
N ARG A 375 -0.21 25.65 -11.24
CA ARG A 375 0.87 25.96 -12.21
C ARG A 375 1.22 27.45 -12.34
N ALA A 376 0.31 28.36 -11.98
CA ALA A 376 0.53 29.81 -12.07
C ALA A 376 0.48 30.53 -10.71
N LYS A 377 0.34 29.81 -9.58
CA LYS A 377 0.20 30.42 -8.25
C LYS A 377 0.94 29.62 -7.19
N PRO A 378 1.75 30.25 -6.31
CA PRO A 378 2.40 29.54 -5.22
C PRO A 378 1.37 28.99 -4.23
N ALA A 379 1.72 27.92 -3.53
CA ALA A 379 1.00 27.48 -2.35
C ALA A 379 1.16 28.51 -1.23
N ILE A 380 0.19 28.60 -0.32
CA ILE A 380 0.24 29.49 0.85
C ILE A 380 0.05 28.65 2.12
N VAL A 381 1.00 28.74 3.05
CA VAL A 381 0.91 28.12 4.37
C VAL A 381 0.86 29.23 5.42
N VAL A 382 -0.10 29.16 6.34
CA VAL A 382 -0.12 29.99 7.55
C VAL A 382 0.23 29.10 8.72
N ALA A 383 1.36 29.39 9.37
CA ALA A 383 1.83 28.67 10.54
C ALA A 383 1.07 29.11 11.82
N ALA A 384 1.23 28.34 12.89
CA ALA A 384 0.62 28.61 14.19
C ALA A 384 1.13 29.94 14.80
N ASP A 385 2.36 30.34 14.50
CA ASP A 385 2.95 31.63 14.89
C ASP A 385 2.54 32.79 13.96
N LEU A 386 1.57 32.55 13.06
CA LEU A 386 1.07 33.49 12.06
C LEU A 386 2.08 33.90 10.99
N SER A 387 3.22 33.22 10.89
CA SER A 387 4.10 33.38 9.73
C SER A 387 3.43 32.84 8.46
N VAL A 388 3.60 33.55 7.35
CA VAL A 388 3.03 33.20 6.04
C VAL A 388 4.15 32.70 5.14
N TRP A 389 4.01 31.49 4.64
CA TRP A 389 4.98 30.82 3.79
C TRP A 389 4.39 30.66 2.38
N LEU A 390 5.22 30.90 1.36
CA LEU A 390 4.88 30.59 -0.02
C LEU A 390 5.61 29.31 -0.44
N GLY A 391 4.87 28.35 -1.00
CA GLY A 391 5.42 27.07 -1.46
C GLY A 391 5.46 27.00 -2.98
N ASN A 392 6.57 26.48 -3.52
CA ASN A 392 6.66 26.08 -4.92
C ASN A 392 6.31 24.59 -5.05
N GLU A 393 5.12 24.27 -5.55
CA GLU A 393 4.72 22.89 -5.84
C GLU A 393 5.10 22.45 -7.27
N THR A 394 5.81 23.30 -8.02
CA THR A 394 6.24 23.02 -9.40
C THR A 394 7.75 22.76 -9.47
N ASN A 395 8.19 22.18 -10.59
CA ASN A 395 9.62 21.94 -10.86
C ASN A 395 10.34 23.18 -11.43
N GLU A 396 9.62 24.27 -11.70
CA GLU A 396 10.18 25.51 -12.24
C GLU A 396 10.62 26.42 -11.08
N GLU A 397 11.79 27.04 -11.19
CA GLU A 397 12.28 27.95 -10.15
C GLU A 397 11.37 29.18 -10.03
N ILE A 398 10.80 29.39 -8.84
CA ILE A 398 10.09 30.64 -8.53
C ILE A 398 11.14 31.68 -8.11
N SER A 399 11.40 32.63 -9.01
CA SER A 399 12.18 33.83 -8.71
C SER A 399 11.23 34.96 -8.32
N LEU A 400 11.34 35.45 -7.09
CA LEU A 400 10.56 36.58 -6.59
C LEU A 400 11.50 37.66 -6.08
N THR A 401 11.25 38.88 -6.51
CA THR A 401 11.94 40.07 -6.00
C THR A 401 11.18 40.64 -4.81
N ALA A 402 11.88 41.33 -3.89
CA ALA A 402 11.25 41.99 -2.74
C ALA A 402 10.12 42.97 -3.16
N CYS A 403 10.27 43.59 -4.34
CA CYS A 403 9.25 44.42 -4.97
C CYS A 403 7.92 43.70 -5.21
N GLU A 404 7.97 42.44 -5.66
CA GLU A 404 6.78 41.66 -6.06
C GLU A 404 6.00 41.14 -4.85
N LEU A 405 6.69 40.92 -3.73
CA LEU A 405 6.10 40.32 -2.52
C LEU A 405 5.61 41.32 -1.49
N CYS A 406 6.41 42.36 -1.23
CA CYS A 406 6.13 43.28 -0.13
C CYS A 406 5.55 44.62 -0.61
N GLY A 407 5.60 44.90 -1.92
CA GLY A 407 5.29 46.22 -2.47
C GLY A 407 6.30 47.28 -2.00
N PHE A 408 6.68 48.18 -2.90
CA PHE A 408 7.50 49.38 -2.57
C PHE A 408 8.91 49.13 -2.02
N ASN A 409 9.51 47.93 -2.20
CA ASN A 409 10.90 47.65 -1.82
C ASN A 409 11.20 47.80 -0.30
N LEU A 410 10.17 47.84 0.54
CA LEU A 410 10.30 47.98 1.99
C LEU A 410 10.01 46.63 2.66
N GLY A 411 10.97 45.72 2.59
CA GLY A 411 10.86 44.40 3.20
C GLY A 411 12.09 43.55 2.93
N SER A 412 12.36 42.61 3.84
CA SER A 412 13.36 41.55 3.67
C SER A 412 12.72 40.23 4.04
N PHE A 413 13.25 39.14 3.50
CA PHE A 413 12.69 37.80 3.60
C PHE A 413 13.76 36.75 3.93
N GLU A 414 13.36 35.61 4.52
CA GLU A 414 14.27 34.49 4.87
C GLU A 414 13.95 33.26 4.01
N GLU A 415 14.93 32.62 3.38
CA GLU A 415 14.74 31.39 2.60
C GLU A 415 15.06 30.12 3.43
N LYS A 416 14.27 29.05 3.31
CA LYS A 416 14.40 27.80 4.08
C LYS A 416 13.93 26.60 3.26
N VAL A 417 14.75 25.56 3.22
CA VAL A 417 14.38 24.28 2.59
C VAL A 417 13.33 23.56 3.44
N VAL A 418 12.16 23.24 2.85
CA VAL A 418 11.11 22.47 3.53
C VAL A 418 10.83 21.20 2.73
N ALA A 419 11.07 20.05 3.34
CA ALA A 419 10.72 18.75 2.76
C ALA A 419 9.23 18.43 2.98
N GLY A 420 8.56 17.89 1.95
CA GLY A 420 7.25 17.23 2.10
C GLY A 420 6.00 18.11 1.92
N LEU A 421 5.97 19.01 0.93
CA LEU A 421 4.81 19.90 0.71
C LEU A 421 3.93 19.61 -0.53
N GLY A 422 4.26 18.66 -1.42
CA GLY A 422 3.40 18.37 -2.59
C GLY A 422 3.53 16.94 -3.14
N GLU A 423 2.40 16.31 -3.49
CA GLU A 423 2.23 14.90 -3.89
C GLU A 423 2.24 14.64 -5.41
N THR A 424 2.87 15.47 -6.25
CA THR A 424 2.81 15.27 -7.71
C THR A 424 4.05 14.55 -8.27
N GLU A 425 3.86 13.26 -8.61
CA GLU A 425 4.88 12.33 -9.11
C GLU A 425 5.13 12.41 -10.64
N LEU A 426 6.40 12.29 -11.04
CA LEU A 426 6.84 11.95 -12.40
C LEU A 426 7.10 10.43 -12.46
N SER A 427 6.33 9.74 -13.30
CA SER A 427 6.42 8.29 -13.52
C SER A 427 7.57 7.94 -14.49
N GLY A 428 8.62 7.30 -14.00
CA GLY A 428 9.67 6.79 -14.89
C GLY A 428 10.88 6.09 -14.25
N ILE A 429 11.02 6.06 -12.93
CA ILE A 429 12.21 5.47 -12.27
C ILE A 429 11.82 4.15 -11.58
N CYS A 430 12.50 3.05 -11.94
CA CYS A 430 12.15 1.69 -11.50
C CYS A 430 12.34 1.43 -10.00
N PHE A 431 13.06 2.29 -9.26
CA PHE A 431 13.20 2.18 -7.81
C PHE A 431 13.19 3.56 -7.17
N ARG A 432 12.07 3.93 -6.55
CA ARG A 432 11.97 5.13 -5.71
C ARG A 432 11.45 4.73 -4.34
N PHE A 433 12.25 4.96 -3.31
CA PHE A 433 11.81 4.83 -1.94
C PHE A 433 11.27 6.19 -1.49
N ALA A 434 9.99 6.23 -1.10
CA ALA A 434 9.32 7.48 -0.70
C ALA A 434 9.85 8.05 0.63
N SER A 435 10.49 7.21 1.44
CA SER A 435 11.18 7.60 2.66
C SER A 435 12.17 6.52 3.11
N ASP A 436 13.05 6.87 4.04
CA ASP A 436 13.97 5.94 4.69
C ASP A 436 13.22 4.76 5.35
N LEU A 437 11.98 4.97 5.82
CA LEU A 437 11.15 3.92 6.39
C LEU A 437 10.74 2.86 5.36
N VAL A 438 10.46 3.27 4.12
CA VAL A 438 10.12 2.34 3.04
C VAL A 438 11.35 1.53 2.63
N LEU A 439 12.53 2.18 2.60
CA LEU A 439 13.81 1.51 2.38
C LEU A 439 14.12 0.47 3.46
N VAL A 440 13.96 0.82 4.74
CA VAL A 440 14.17 -0.12 5.85
C VAL A 440 13.14 -1.26 5.79
N SER A 441 11.90 -0.97 5.41
CA SER A 441 10.85 -1.98 5.28
C SER A 441 11.09 -2.94 4.11
N SER A 442 11.66 -2.46 3.00
CA SER A 442 12.00 -3.31 1.84
C SER A 442 13.20 -4.19 2.13
N GLU A 443 14.23 -3.66 2.77
CA GLU A 443 15.47 -4.40 3.07
C GLU A 443 15.31 -5.32 4.28
N ARG A 444 14.28 -5.10 5.12
CA ARG A 444 14.03 -5.81 6.39
C ARG A 444 15.20 -5.75 7.38
N GLN A 445 16.18 -4.89 7.13
CA GLN A 445 17.37 -4.69 7.94
C GLN A 445 17.83 -3.23 7.83
N LEU A 446 18.17 -2.61 8.97
CA LEU A 446 18.84 -1.32 9.00
C LEU A 446 20.21 -1.44 8.34
N THR A 447 20.42 -0.70 7.27
CA THR A 447 21.63 -0.74 6.44
C THR A 447 22.07 0.70 6.20
N SER A 448 23.38 0.96 6.22
CA SER A 448 23.86 2.29 5.85
C SER A 448 23.59 2.57 4.37
N LEU A 449 23.40 3.84 3.99
CA LEU A 449 23.21 4.21 2.59
C LEU A 449 24.36 3.73 1.69
N ALA A 450 25.60 3.72 2.21
CA ALA A 450 26.77 3.22 1.50
C ALA A 450 26.70 1.69 1.26
N GLU A 451 26.31 0.91 2.27
CA GLU A 451 26.10 -0.53 2.12
C GLU A 451 24.93 -0.84 1.18
N PHE A 452 23.84 -0.06 1.24
CA PHE A 452 22.70 -0.21 0.34
C PHE A 452 23.09 0.08 -1.11
N ALA A 453 23.78 1.20 -1.38
CA ALA A 453 24.29 1.52 -2.70
C ALA A 453 25.26 0.44 -3.22
N HIS A 454 26.14 -0.08 -2.35
CA HIS A 454 27.03 -1.18 -2.70
C HIS A 454 26.27 -2.46 -3.10
N LYS A 455 25.23 -2.82 -2.34
CA LYS A 455 24.37 -3.99 -2.64
C LYS A 455 23.62 -3.82 -3.96
N CYS A 456 23.05 -2.65 -4.21
CA CYS A 456 22.37 -2.36 -5.47
C CYS A 456 23.33 -2.41 -6.67
N CYS A 457 24.56 -1.89 -6.53
CA CYS A 457 25.61 -2.01 -7.57
C CYS A 457 26.01 -3.46 -7.84
N THR A 458 26.34 -4.22 -6.79
CA THR A 458 27.00 -5.53 -6.91
C THR A 458 26.02 -6.68 -7.13
N VAL A 459 24.82 -6.59 -6.57
CA VAL A 459 23.80 -7.65 -6.63
C VAL A 459 22.73 -7.34 -7.67
N GLN A 460 22.31 -6.07 -7.78
CA GLN A 460 21.18 -5.68 -8.64
C GLN A 460 21.62 -5.03 -9.96
N GLY A 461 22.92 -4.78 -10.15
CA GLY A 461 23.45 -4.14 -11.36
C GLY A 461 23.04 -2.67 -11.51
N ILE A 462 22.60 -2.01 -10.44
CA ILE A 462 22.17 -0.61 -10.45
C ILE A 462 23.40 0.25 -10.15
N ALA A 463 23.95 0.91 -11.18
CA ALA A 463 25.17 1.72 -11.03
C ALA A 463 24.90 3.20 -10.69
N ASN A 464 23.69 3.70 -10.95
CA ASN A 464 23.32 5.10 -10.79
C ASN A 464 22.24 5.25 -9.71
N PHE A 465 22.49 6.13 -8.74
CA PHE A 465 21.54 6.49 -7.69
C PHE A 465 21.37 8.00 -7.67
N GLU A 466 20.13 8.44 -7.49
CA GLU A 466 19.83 9.81 -7.13
C GLU A 466 19.25 9.82 -5.72
N LEU A 467 19.78 10.69 -4.85
CA LEU A 467 19.22 10.95 -3.53
C LEU A 467 18.49 12.28 -3.58
N ALA A 468 17.22 12.27 -3.18
CA ALA A 468 16.52 13.52 -2.94
C ALA A 468 17.28 14.33 -1.88
N ASN A 469 17.51 15.61 -2.17
CA ASN A 469 18.15 16.60 -1.27
C ASN A 469 19.66 16.43 -1.02
N HIS A 470 20.33 15.43 -1.63
CA HIS A 470 21.78 15.25 -1.51
C HIS A 470 22.43 15.00 -2.88
N GLU A 471 23.51 15.71 -3.17
CA GLU A 471 24.40 15.42 -4.28
C GLU A 471 25.40 14.34 -3.86
N ILE A 472 25.45 13.26 -4.64
CA ILE A 472 26.41 12.17 -4.46
C ILE A 472 27.61 12.48 -5.34
N GLN A 473 28.75 12.83 -4.73
CA GLN A 473 30.00 13.05 -5.46
C GLN A 473 30.89 11.82 -5.33
N GLN A 474 31.23 11.17 -6.44
CA GLN A 474 32.17 10.06 -6.43
C GLN A 474 33.53 10.55 -5.94
N LYS A 475 34.10 9.88 -4.94
CA LYS A 475 35.41 10.23 -4.40
C LYS A 475 36.45 9.90 -5.46
N MET A 476 37.35 10.83 -5.74
CA MET A 476 38.45 10.62 -6.68
C MET A 476 39.73 10.28 -5.91
N TYR A 477 40.58 9.41 -6.46
CA TYR A 477 41.96 9.28 -6.00
C TYR A 477 42.68 10.60 -6.29
N PRO A 478 43.53 11.09 -5.37
CA PRO A 478 44.39 12.22 -5.69
C PRO A 478 45.26 11.84 -6.89
N PRO A 479 45.43 12.74 -7.88
CA PRO A 479 46.25 12.43 -9.04
C PRO A 479 47.70 12.20 -8.60
N ALA A 480 48.38 11.21 -9.19
CA ALA A 480 49.74 10.88 -8.76
C ALA A 480 50.78 11.92 -9.20
N SER A 481 50.41 12.78 -10.16
CA SER A 481 51.16 13.96 -10.60
C SER A 481 50.20 15.06 -11.06
N GLU A 482 50.66 16.31 -11.14
CA GLU A 482 49.84 17.45 -11.58
C GLU A 482 49.30 17.31 -13.02
N SER A 483 49.89 16.42 -13.82
CA SER A 483 49.48 16.13 -15.20
C SER A 483 48.49 14.97 -15.35
N GLU A 484 48.20 14.23 -14.29
CA GLU A 484 47.27 13.09 -14.35
C GLU A 484 45.86 13.50 -13.92
N GLU A 485 44.85 13.01 -14.64
CA GLU A 485 43.45 13.19 -14.25
C GLU A 485 43.15 12.35 -13.01
N ALA A 486 42.38 12.92 -12.08
CA ALA A 486 41.94 12.21 -10.89
C ALA A 486 41.09 10.98 -11.30
N VAL A 487 41.43 9.80 -10.79
CA VAL A 487 40.73 8.56 -11.14
C VAL A 487 39.59 8.33 -10.13
N PRO A 488 38.35 8.07 -10.56
CA PRO A 488 37.25 7.79 -9.65
C PRO A 488 37.54 6.55 -8.79
N VAL A 489 37.35 6.67 -7.47
CA VAL A 489 37.41 5.53 -6.55
C VAL A 489 36.12 4.73 -6.73
N PRO A 490 36.19 3.45 -7.14
CA PRO A 490 34.99 2.64 -7.29
C PRO A 490 34.22 2.54 -5.97
N TYR A 491 32.91 2.82 -6.03
CA TYR A 491 31.96 2.63 -4.92
C TYR A 491 32.24 3.43 -3.64
N ARG A 492 33.02 4.53 -3.71
CA ARG A 492 33.14 5.50 -2.62
C ARG A 492 32.55 6.84 -3.03
N PHE A 493 31.62 7.33 -2.22
CA PHE A 493 30.91 8.57 -2.48
C PHE A 493 30.99 9.50 -1.27
N SER A 494 31.07 10.79 -1.54
CA SER A 494 30.88 11.87 -0.57
C SER A 494 29.46 12.40 -0.76
N LEU A 495 28.79 12.69 0.36
CA LEU A 495 27.46 13.30 0.35
C LEU A 495 27.61 14.80 0.59
N ALA A 496 27.10 15.60 -0.33
CA ALA A 496 26.88 17.03 -0.15
C ALA A 496 25.38 17.33 -0.24
N PRO A 497 24.84 18.37 0.40
CA PRO A 497 23.45 18.79 0.18
C PRO A 497 23.23 19.22 -1.29
N ALA A 498 22.13 18.82 -1.91
CA ALA A 498 21.83 19.15 -3.31
C ALA A 498 21.49 20.65 -3.49
N ARG A 499 22.08 21.32 -4.49
CA ARG A 499 21.88 22.76 -4.76
C ARG A 499 20.45 23.15 -5.15
N ASN A 500 19.66 22.19 -5.59
CA ASN A 500 18.33 22.28 -6.21
C ASN A 500 17.19 21.90 -5.25
N GLY A 501 17.49 21.52 -4.01
CA GLY A 501 16.50 21.43 -2.92
C GLY A 501 16.10 22.80 -2.34
N LYS A 502 16.21 23.89 -3.11
CA LYS A 502 15.89 25.24 -2.62
C LYS A 502 14.38 25.45 -2.65
N CYS A 503 13.76 25.47 -1.47
CA CYS A 503 12.49 26.13 -1.30
C CYS A 503 12.80 27.58 -0.90
N ASN A 504 12.48 28.55 -1.77
CA ASN A 504 12.56 29.95 -1.41
C ASN A 504 11.40 30.24 -0.47
N VAL A 505 11.73 30.63 0.75
CA VAL A 505 10.78 30.97 1.82
C VAL A 505 10.78 32.48 1.96
N PHE A 506 9.72 33.01 2.55
CA PHE A 506 9.64 34.43 2.85
C PHE A 506 9.19 34.65 4.29
N ARG A 507 9.94 35.47 5.04
CA ARG A 507 9.60 35.92 6.39
C ARG A 507 9.76 37.44 6.43
N PRO A 508 8.69 38.22 6.50
CA PRO A 508 8.82 39.67 6.66
C PRO A 508 9.59 39.96 7.95
N ASN A 509 10.65 40.77 7.87
CA ASN A 509 11.23 41.35 9.07
C ASN A 509 10.19 42.22 9.78
N ALA A 510 10.26 42.27 11.11
CA ALA A 510 9.45 43.19 11.88
C ALA A 510 9.70 44.62 11.39
N LEU A 511 8.63 45.32 11.01
CA LEU A 511 8.71 46.71 10.56
C LEU A 511 9.32 47.56 11.68
N SER A 512 10.47 48.18 11.42
CA SER A 512 11.18 49.00 12.39
C SER A 512 10.50 50.35 12.67
N ASN A 513 9.48 50.72 11.87
CA ASN A 513 8.73 51.97 12.00
C ASN A 513 7.24 51.79 11.61
N ALA A 514 6.33 52.25 12.47
CA ALA A 514 4.88 52.22 12.30
C ALA A 514 4.36 53.08 11.12
N GLU A 515 5.15 54.04 10.63
CA GLU A 515 4.77 54.88 9.48
C GLU A 515 4.88 54.12 8.14
N ALA A 516 5.87 53.21 8.02
CA ALA A 516 6.00 52.32 6.87
C ALA A 516 4.86 51.28 6.80
N ALA A 517 4.30 50.89 7.96
CA ALA A 517 3.17 49.97 8.04
C ALA A 517 1.87 50.52 7.41
N ARG A 518 1.70 51.86 7.36
CA ARG A 518 0.50 52.48 6.78
C ARG A 518 0.43 52.33 5.25
N HIS A 519 1.58 52.22 4.59
CA HIS A 519 1.67 52.05 3.13
C HIS A 519 1.68 50.58 2.70
N ALA A 520 2.00 49.66 3.60
CA ALA A 520 2.18 48.23 3.34
C ALA A 520 0.96 47.35 3.73
N THR A 521 -0.25 47.92 3.73
CA THR A 521 -1.46 47.13 4.06
C THR A 521 -1.87 46.28 2.84
N ILE A 522 -1.93 44.95 3.00
CA ILE A 522 -2.35 43.95 1.99
C ILE A 522 -3.59 44.34 1.17
N GLY A 523 -4.47 45.20 1.73
CA GLY A 523 -5.61 45.77 1.00
C GLY A 523 -5.25 46.52 -0.28
N ALA A 524 -4.06 47.13 -0.38
CA ALA A 524 -3.63 47.86 -1.56
C ALA A 524 -3.38 46.95 -2.78
N ALA A 525 -2.95 45.69 -2.56
CA ALA A 525 -2.69 44.73 -3.64
C ALA A 525 -3.95 44.23 -4.35
N PHE A 526 -5.13 44.42 -3.74
CA PHE A 526 -6.42 43.98 -4.29
C PHE A 526 -7.33 45.13 -4.73
N VAL A 527 -6.90 46.39 -4.61
CA VAL A 527 -7.64 47.54 -5.14
C VAL A 527 -7.77 47.39 -6.66
N GLY A 528 -9.00 47.20 -7.14
CA GLY A 528 -9.30 46.97 -8.56
C GLY A 528 -9.24 45.50 -9.03
N HIS A 529 -8.97 44.55 -8.12
CA HIS A 529 -8.87 43.11 -8.42
C HIS A 529 -9.70 42.23 -7.46
N PHE A 530 -10.75 42.79 -6.87
CA PHE A 530 -11.61 42.11 -5.89
C PHE A 530 -12.38 40.91 -6.47
N ASP A 531 -12.58 40.87 -7.78
CA ASP A 531 -13.15 39.77 -8.55
C ASP A 531 -12.28 38.51 -8.53
N LYS A 532 -10.97 38.64 -8.25
CA LYS A 532 -10.00 37.54 -8.25
C LYS A 532 -9.84 36.86 -6.90
N ILE A 533 -10.52 37.35 -5.86
CA ILE A 533 -10.48 36.75 -4.51
C ILE A 533 -11.31 35.45 -4.54
N PRO A 534 -10.75 34.29 -4.17
CA PRO A 534 -11.47 33.02 -4.17
C PRO A 534 -12.71 33.09 -3.27
N LYS A 535 -13.88 32.80 -3.84
CA LYS A 535 -15.13 32.66 -3.08
C LYS A 535 -15.27 31.20 -2.67
N ASN A 536 -15.20 30.89 -1.38
CA ASN A 536 -15.61 29.59 -0.87
C ASN A 536 -16.44 29.73 0.41
N ASP A 537 -17.24 28.72 0.71
CA ASP A 537 -18.18 28.73 1.84
C ASP A 537 -17.49 28.46 3.19
N VAL A 538 -16.16 28.34 3.19
CA VAL A 538 -15.35 27.88 4.33
C VAL A 538 -14.56 29.04 4.96
N ALA A 539 -14.28 30.11 4.21
CA ALA A 539 -13.57 31.29 4.68
C ALA A 539 -14.17 32.59 4.11
N THR A 540 -14.44 33.56 4.99
CA THR A 540 -14.90 34.90 4.61
C THR A 540 -13.82 35.93 4.98
N VAL A 541 -13.41 36.75 4.02
CA VAL A 541 -12.50 37.87 4.28
C VAL A 541 -13.32 39.04 4.82
N VAL A 542 -13.11 39.39 6.09
CA VAL A 542 -13.75 40.54 6.75
C VAL A 542 -12.73 41.67 6.81
N TRP A 543 -13.11 42.85 6.31
CA TRP A 543 -12.27 44.05 6.35
C TRP A 543 -12.75 44.97 7.47
N GLU A 544 -11.85 45.36 8.37
CA GLU A 544 -12.09 46.44 9.32
C GLU A 544 -11.43 47.72 8.79
N VAL A 545 -12.24 48.75 8.53
CA VAL A 545 -11.77 50.05 8.04
C VAL A 545 -11.73 51.03 9.20
N THR A 546 -10.55 51.57 9.51
CA THR A 546 -10.40 52.64 10.49
C THR A 546 -10.54 54.02 9.84
N GLY A 547 -11.55 54.78 10.31
CA GLY A 547 -11.63 56.25 10.33
C GLY A 547 -11.59 57.04 9.02
N GLN A 548 -10.49 56.99 8.27
CA GLN A 548 -10.25 57.92 7.14
C GLN A 548 -10.37 57.27 5.76
N ALA A 549 -10.28 55.94 5.64
CA ALA A 549 -10.36 55.24 4.35
C ALA A 549 -11.80 54.91 3.89
N LEU A 550 -12.81 55.20 4.71
CA LEU A 550 -14.22 54.87 4.43
C LEU A 550 -14.79 55.65 3.23
N PHE A 551 -14.30 56.85 2.96
CA PHE A 551 -14.85 57.74 1.93
C PHE A 551 -14.49 57.31 0.50
N LEU A 552 -13.36 56.61 0.32
CA LEU A 552 -12.91 56.12 -0.99
C LEU A 552 -13.53 54.77 -1.35
N ALA A 553 -13.70 53.88 -0.37
CA ALA A 553 -14.28 52.55 -0.60
C ALA A 553 -15.78 52.60 -0.97
N VAL A 554 -16.54 53.51 -0.37
CA VAL A 554 -17.99 53.68 -0.65
C VAL A 554 -18.24 54.32 -2.03
N ARG A 555 -17.31 55.15 -2.51
CA ARG A 555 -17.45 55.83 -3.81
C ARG A 555 -17.27 54.87 -5.00
N GLU A 556 -16.36 53.90 -4.90
CA GLU A 556 -16.10 52.90 -5.95
C GLU A 556 -17.16 51.77 -6.00
N ALA A 557 -17.80 51.44 -4.87
CA ALA A 557 -18.84 50.40 -4.81
C ALA A 557 -20.20 50.79 -5.44
N SER A 558 -20.34 52.01 -5.97
CA SER A 558 -21.61 52.56 -6.47
C SER A 558 -21.90 52.35 -7.97
N LYS A 559 -21.20 51.42 -8.64
CA LYS A 559 -21.58 50.95 -9.98
C LYS A 559 -22.60 49.81 -9.89
N PRO A 560 -23.65 49.77 -10.74
CA PRO A 560 -24.82 48.94 -10.48
C PRO A 560 -24.55 47.46 -10.79
N LEU A 561 -24.32 46.67 -9.75
CA LEU A 561 -24.32 45.21 -9.79
C LEU A 561 -25.64 44.69 -9.24
N LYS A 562 -26.57 44.37 -10.14
CA LYS A 562 -27.73 43.53 -9.81
C LYS A 562 -27.22 42.10 -9.62
N GLN A 563 -27.59 41.47 -8.51
CA GLN A 563 -27.24 40.11 -8.04
C GLN A 563 -25.94 40.01 -7.23
N LEU A 564 -26.03 40.25 -5.92
CA LEU A 564 -25.17 39.62 -4.91
C LEU A 564 -25.92 39.55 -3.57
N ALA A 565 -25.98 38.36 -3.00
CA ALA A 565 -26.48 38.12 -1.65
C ALA A 565 -25.43 38.59 -0.62
N SER A 566 -25.91 39.32 0.38
CA SER A 566 -25.29 39.72 1.66
C SER A 566 -23.78 39.96 1.72
N ILE A 567 -23.38 41.24 1.76
CA ILE A 567 -22.13 41.68 2.37
C ILE A 567 -22.49 42.20 3.77
N THR A 568 -21.92 41.61 4.83
CA THR A 568 -22.07 42.10 6.21
C THR A 568 -20.83 42.92 6.58
N VAL A 569 -20.99 44.23 6.74
CA VAL A 569 -19.94 45.14 7.25
C VAL A 569 -20.19 45.36 8.74
N SER A 570 -19.23 45.00 9.59
CA SER A 570 -19.28 45.28 11.03
C SER A 570 -18.42 46.52 11.33
N CYS A 571 -19.05 47.60 11.76
CA CYS A 571 -18.36 48.80 12.24
C CYS A 571 -18.25 48.75 13.77
N ARG A 572 -17.01 48.71 14.31
CA ARG A 572 -16.76 49.10 15.70
C ARG A 572 -16.33 50.56 15.73
N THR A 573 -17.26 51.44 16.09
CA THR A 573 -16.97 52.85 16.34
C THR A 573 -16.24 52.99 17.68
N PHE A 574 -15.00 53.49 17.66
CA PHE A 574 -14.39 54.09 18.84
C PHE A 574 -15.07 55.45 19.06
N ALA A 575 -15.94 55.53 20.06
CA ALA A 575 -16.57 56.77 20.46
C ALA A 575 -15.54 57.65 21.19
N SER A 576 -15.06 58.71 20.53
CA SER A 576 -14.66 59.94 21.23
C SER A 576 -14.47 61.17 20.33
N GLU A 577 -14.32 61.07 19.01
CA GLU A 577 -14.08 62.28 18.20
C GLU A 577 -14.78 62.22 16.83
N LEU A 578 -16.02 62.71 16.74
CA LEU A 578 -16.65 63.28 15.52
C LEU A 578 -18.08 63.76 15.85
N GLN A 579 -18.17 64.78 16.72
CA GLN A 579 -19.28 65.72 16.64
C GLN A 579 -18.90 66.77 15.61
N THR A 580 -19.49 66.70 14.42
CA THR A 580 -20.10 67.81 13.65
C THR A 580 -20.07 67.51 12.14
N ASN A 581 -21.24 67.70 11.53
CA ASN A 581 -21.51 67.79 10.08
C ASN A 581 -21.41 66.50 9.27
N ILE A 582 -22.55 65.86 8.93
CA ILE A 582 -23.07 65.62 7.56
C ILE A 582 -24.60 65.27 7.65
N PRO A 583 -25.47 65.71 6.71
CA PRO A 583 -26.94 65.61 6.80
C PRO A 583 -27.54 64.24 6.41
N ARG A 584 -28.73 63.99 6.98
CA ARG A 584 -29.68 62.89 6.69
C ARG A 584 -29.96 62.70 5.18
N ALA A 585 -29.79 61.48 4.66
CA ALA A 585 -30.69 60.89 3.66
C ALA A 585 -30.42 59.38 3.49
N TYR A 586 -31.50 58.65 3.15
CA TYR A 586 -31.62 57.22 2.83
C TYR A 586 -31.75 56.22 4.00
N LYS A 587 -33.02 56.05 4.37
CA LYS A 587 -33.61 54.87 5.02
C LYS A 587 -33.68 53.73 3.98
N LEU A 588 -33.18 52.54 4.31
CA LEU A 588 -33.59 51.29 3.66
C LEU A 588 -34.02 50.34 4.77
N GLN A 589 -35.29 49.96 4.73
CA GLN A 589 -35.92 49.00 5.63
C GLN A 589 -35.42 47.59 5.31
N ALA A 590 -35.21 46.81 6.37
CA ALA A 590 -35.03 45.35 6.29
C ALA A 590 -36.36 44.66 5.99
#